data_AF-A0A925S5J4-F1
#
_entry.id   AF-A0A925S5J4-F1
#
_cell.length_a   1.000
_cell.length_b   1.000
_cell.length_c   1.000
_cell.angle_alpha   90.00
_cell.angle_beta   90.00
_cell.angle_gamma   90.00
#
_symmetry.space_group_name_H-M   'P 1'
#
loop_
_entity.id
_entity.type
_entity.pdbx_description
1 polymer ?
#
loop_
_entity_poly.entity_id
_entity_poly.type
_entity_poly.pdbx_seq_one_letter_code
_entity_poly.pdbx_strand_id
1 'polypeptide(L)' 'MYLWLKTLLIRQETSETVSERQHAINLIAAVDAGGIPLNPARVNHIARALGLEVSRHAPVEDTIARIRAVVAEFSTARE' A
#
# COMPACT_ATOMS: atom_id res chain seq x y z
N MET A 1 -13.45 0.05 -38.74
CA MET A 1 -12.41 1.03 -38.37
C MET A 1 -13.04 1.96 -37.35
N TYR A 2 -12.99 1.80 -36.03
CA TYR A 2 -12.05 1.17 -35.10
C TYR A 2 -12.80 0.23 -34.13
N LEU A 3 -12.42 -1.04 -34.10
CA LEU A 3 -12.91 -2.06 -33.14
C LEU A 3 -11.71 -2.66 -32.36
N TRP A 4 -10.77 -1.80 -31.97
CA TRP A 4 -9.48 -2.23 -31.39
C TRP A 4 -8.94 -1.29 -30.30
N LEU A 5 -9.79 -0.81 -29.37
CA LEU A 5 -9.31 0.09 -28.30
C LEU A 5 -9.71 -0.30 -26.88
N LYS A 6 -10.48 -1.36 -26.66
CA LYS A 6 -11.00 -1.71 -25.33
C LYS A 6 -10.46 -2.99 -24.71
N THR A 7 -9.28 -3.45 -25.14
CA THR A 7 -8.67 -4.69 -24.64
C THR A 7 -7.36 -4.47 -23.88
N LEU A 8 -6.89 -3.22 -23.72
CA LEU A 8 -5.63 -2.93 -23.02
C LEU A 8 -5.75 -2.72 -21.50
N LEU A 9 -6.97 -2.71 -20.96
CA LEU A 9 -7.23 -2.33 -19.56
C LEU A 9 -7.29 -3.52 -18.58
N ILE A 10 -7.17 -4.76 -19.05
CA ILE A 10 -7.34 -5.96 -18.22
C ILE A 10 -5.99 -6.50 -17.69
N ARG A 11 -4.87 -5.76 -17.86
CA ARG A 11 -3.53 -6.25 -17.51
C ARG A 11 -2.69 -5.34 -16.60
N GLN A 12 -3.32 -4.49 -15.79
CA GLN A 12 -2.60 -3.62 -14.84
C GLN A 12 -2.94 -3.86 -13.36
N GLU A 13 -3.98 -4.63 -13.03
CA GLU A 13 -4.37 -4.91 -11.64
C GLU A 13 -3.32 -5.71 -10.84
N THR A 14 -2.46 -6.49 -11.50
CA THR A 14 -1.45 -7.31 -10.81
C THR A 14 -0.14 -6.55 -10.52
N SER A 15 0.22 -5.52 -11.30
CA SER A 15 1.44 -4.75 -11.06
C SER A 15 1.28 -3.69 -9.97
N GLU A 16 0.07 -3.12 -9.84
CA GLU A 16 -0.20 -2.08 -8.85
C GLU A 16 -0.11 -2.67 -7.42
N THR A 17 -0.72 -3.84 -7.16
CA THR A 17 -0.65 -4.47 -5.83
C THR A 17 0.77 -4.88 -5.41
N VAL A 18 1.64 -5.28 -6.36
CA VAL A 18 3.05 -5.56 -6.07
C VAL A 18 3.81 -4.27 -5.75
N SER A 19 3.51 -3.17 -6.45
CA SER A 19 4.06 -1.85 -6.15
C SER A 19 3.62 -1.35 -4.77
N GLU A 20 2.35 -1.54 -4.41
CA GLU A 20 1.78 -1.07 -3.14
C GLU A 20 2.32 -1.85 -1.93
N ARG A 21 2.56 -3.16 -2.06
CA ARG A 21 3.30 -3.93 -1.04
C ARG A 21 4.72 -3.38 -0.85
N GLN A 22 5.42 -3.07 -1.94
CA GLN A 22 6.77 -2.50 -1.83
C GLN A 22 6.74 -1.08 -1.24
N HIS A 23 5.73 -0.27 -1.57
CA HIS A 23 5.53 1.04 -0.97
C HIS A 23 5.28 0.94 0.54
N ALA A 24 4.49 -0.04 0.98
CA ALA A 24 4.28 -0.30 2.40
C ALA A 24 5.58 -0.71 3.11
N ILE A 25 6.36 -1.64 2.54
CA ILE A 25 7.66 -2.04 3.08
C ILE A 25 8.60 -0.83 3.21
N ASN A 26 8.71 -0.03 2.15
CA ASN A 26 9.58 1.15 2.13
C ASN A 26 9.11 2.20 3.15
N LEU A 27 7.80 2.37 3.30
CA LEU A 27 7.23 3.27 4.31
C LEU A 27 7.60 2.82 5.71
N ILE A 28 7.40 1.54 6.04
CA ILE A 28 7.73 1.00 7.37
C ILE A 28 9.24 1.09 7.65
N ALA A 29 10.08 0.70 6.69
CA ALA A 29 11.53 0.80 6.84
C ALA A 29 12.01 2.25 7.08
N ALA A 30 11.40 3.23 6.39
CA ALA A 30 11.71 4.64 6.60
C ALA A 30 11.27 5.12 7.99
N VAL A 31 10.09 4.69 8.46
CA VAL A 31 9.60 5.02 9.81
C VAL A 31 10.48 4.38 10.89
N ASP A 32 10.88 3.12 10.72
CA ASP A 32 11.77 2.41 11.64
C ASP A 32 13.17 3.04 11.70
N ALA A 33 13.62 3.66 10.62
CA ALA A 33 14.83 4.48 10.58
C ALA A 33 14.67 5.87 11.25
N GLY A 34 13.51 6.18 11.82
CA GLY A 34 13.20 7.47 12.45
C GLY A 34 12.59 8.52 11.52
N GLY A 35 12.20 8.13 10.31
CA GLY A 35 11.52 9.00 9.34
C GLY A 35 10.06 9.29 9.74
N ILE A 36 9.59 10.49 9.43
CA ILE A 36 8.20 10.90 9.72
C ILE A 36 7.45 11.09 8.38
N PRO A 37 6.29 10.43 8.18
CA PRO A 37 5.53 10.60 6.95
C PRO A 37 4.96 12.01 6.86
N LEU A 38 5.43 12.77 5.86
CA LEU A 38 5.00 14.15 5.60
C LEU A 38 3.58 14.25 5.00
N ASN A 39 3.04 13.15 4.49
CA ASN A 39 1.73 13.12 3.84
C ASN A 39 0.86 11.98 4.42
N PRO A 40 -0.02 12.26 5.39
CA PRO A 40 -0.90 11.26 5.97
C PRO A 40 -1.92 10.71 4.97
N ALA A 41 -2.32 11.48 3.96
CA ALA A 41 -3.23 10.99 2.92
C ALA A 41 -2.57 9.90 2.07
N ARG A 42 -1.26 10.00 1.81
CA ARG A 42 -0.49 8.96 1.11
C ARG A 42 -0.39 7.68 1.95
N VAL A 43 -0.18 7.80 3.26
CA VAL A 43 -0.18 6.65 4.18
C VAL A 43 -1.53 5.94 4.15
N ASN A 44 -2.63 6.69 4.20
CA ASN A 44 -3.98 6.13 4.10
C ASN A 44 -4.28 5.49 2.74
N HIS A 45 -3.72 6.03 1.65
CA HIS A 45 -3.85 5.43 0.32
C HIS A 45 -3.16 4.06 0.27
N ILE A 46 -1.92 3.96 0.74
CA ILE A 46 -1.17 2.70 0.80
C ILE A 46 -1.95 1.67 1.64
N ALA A 47 -2.48 2.08 2.80
CA ALA A 47 -3.30 1.19 3.63
C ALA A 47 -4.52 0.66 2.87
N ARG A 48 -5.28 1.53 2.18
CA ARG A 48 -6.45 1.10 1.38
C ARG A 48 -6.05 0.21 0.21
N ALA A 49 -4.93 0.47 -0.43
CA ALA A 49 -4.41 -0.35 -1.52
C ALA A 49 -3.97 -1.74 -1.04
N LEU A 50 -3.56 -1.88 0.22
CA LEU A 50 -3.35 -3.17 0.89
C LEU A 50 -4.64 -3.86 1.35
N GLY A 51 -5.81 -3.26 1.12
CA GLY A 51 -7.10 -3.78 1.57
C GLY A 51 -7.47 -3.46 3.02
N LEU A 52 -6.70 -2.58 3.69
CA LEU A 52 -7.02 -2.12 5.03
C LEU A 52 -8.10 -1.04 5.00
N GLU A 53 -9.13 -1.20 5.83
CA GLU A 53 -10.09 -0.13 6.06
C GLU A 53 -9.52 0.90 7.05
N VAL A 54 -9.38 2.15 6.58
CA VAL A 54 -8.85 3.26 7.38
C VAL A 54 -9.72 4.51 7.27
N SER A 55 -10.10 5.04 8.43
CA SER A 55 -10.84 6.30 8.53
C SER A 55 -9.97 7.46 8.05
N ARG A 56 -10.58 8.44 7.38
CA ARG A 56 -9.91 9.69 7.00
C ARG A 56 -9.41 10.50 8.19
N HIS A 57 -9.99 10.28 9.37
CA HIS A 57 -9.62 10.93 10.63
C HIS A 57 -8.80 10.01 11.54
N ALA A 58 -8.41 8.82 11.07
CA ALA A 58 -7.55 7.94 11.84
C ALA A 58 -6.20 8.65 12.10
N PRO A 59 -5.66 8.57 13.33
CA PRO A 59 -4.29 8.99 13.59
C PRO A 59 -3.34 8.25 12.64
N VAL A 60 -2.38 8.96 12.06
CA VAL A 60 -1.44 8.35 11.08
C VAL A 60 -0.66 7.19 11.70
N GLU A 61 -0.40 7.27 13.01
CA GLU A 61 0.35 6.27 13.79
C GLU A 61 -0.42 4.95 13.88
N ASP A 62 -1.75 5.00 14.02
CA ASP A 62 -2.61 3.83 14.00
C ASP A 62 -2.60 3.18 12.60
N THR A 63 -2.66 3.99 11.54
CA THR A 63 -2.54 3.49 10.17
C THR A 63 -1.18 2.83 9.93
N ILE A 64 -0.07 3.41 10.42
CA ILE A 64 1.27 2.83 10.30
C ILE A 64 1.34 1.49 11.04
N ALA A 65 0.78 1.39 12.25
CA ALA A 65 0.76 0.15 13.01
C ALA A 65 0.02 -0.97 12.25
N ARG A 66 -1.12 -0.65 11.62
CA ARG A 66 -1.87 -1.60 10.78
C ARG A 66 -1.08 -2.05 9.56
N ILE A 67 -0.42 -1.11 8.86
CA ILE A 67 0.44 -1.44 7.72
C ILE A 67 1.59 -2.36 8.17
N ARG A 68 2.20 -2.09 9.33
CA ARG A 68 3.29 -2.90 9.88
C ARG A 68 2.86 -4.35 10.13
N ALA A 69 1.67 -4.57 10.67
CA ALA A 69 1.14 -5.91 10.89
C ALA A 69 1.04 -6.70 9.58
N VAL A 70 0.42 -6.10 8.55
CA VAL A 70 0.26 -6.73 7.23
C VAL A 70 1.62 -7.01 6.56
N VAL A 71 2.59 -6.09 6.69
CA VAL A 71 3.94 -6.29 6.16
C VAL A 71 4.64 -7.49 6.81
N ALA A 72 4.45 -7.70 8.12
CA ALA A 72 5.00 -8.85 8.83
C ALA A 72 4.35 -10.19 8.42
N GLU A 73 3.06 -10.17 8.04
CA GLU A 73 2.40 -11.36 7.49
C GLU A 73 2.99 -11.75 6.12
N PHE A 74 3.33 -10.77 5.27
CA PHE A 74 3.93 -11.04 3.96
C PHE A 74 5.32 -11.69 4.03
N SER A 75 6.12 -11.35 5.04
CA SER A 75 7.44 -11.99 5.22
C SER A 75 7.30 -13.42 5.71
N THR A 76 6.34 -13.68 6.60
CA THR A 76 6.10 -15.01 7.18
C THR A 76 5.54 -15.99 6.15
N ALA A 77 4.70 -15.53 5.21
CA ALA A 77 4.11 -16.39 4.17
C ALA A 77 5.10 -16.86 3.09
N ARG A 78 6.36 -16.41 3.14
CA ARG A 78 7.43 -16.79 2.20
C ARG A 78 8.38 -17.87 2.75
N GLU A 79 8.17 -18.34 3.97
CA GLU A 79 8.96 -19.37 4.64
C GLU A 79 8.27 -20.74 4.64
#